data_AF-A0A8E2F3Z7-F1
#
_entry.id   AF-A0A8E2F3Z7-F1
#
_cell.length_a   1.000
_cell.length_b   1.000
_cell.length_c   1.000
_cell.angle_alpha   90.00
_cell.angle_beta   90.00
_cell.angle_gamma   90.00
#
_symmetry.space_group_name_H-M   'P 1'
#
loop_
_entity.id
_entity.type
_entity.pdbx_description
1 polymer ?
#
loop_
_entity_poly.entity_id
_entity_poly.type
_entity_poly.pdbx_seq_one_letter_code
_entity_poly.pdbx_strand_id
1 'polypeptide(L)'
;MRRSTILHSFYSAFRPLSTRTLPANCLRKSFSPITQSLRAPNAAPFSSSSRLLARKGKGGGQKKDNRITQIRYHLTHQKTPRPLRFSRLRALRHWTIHRAWQLFRAKQRTAEQLELERQYNSMREACEALRLMDERGMSGQEGGREVGRLYRIAMEKKGIWDNVPIEYARIQMDYPSREGWNHEWTR
;
A
#
# COMPACT_ATOMS: atom_id res chain seq x y z
N MET A 1 39.15 26.60 40.72
CA MET A 1 38.78 25.17 40.85
C MET A 1 37.35 24.96 40.38
N ARG A 2 37.05 23.76 39.86
CA ARG A 2 35.76 23.21 39.37
C ARG A 2 35.54 23.29 37.85
N ARG A 3 36.13 22.29 37.18
CA ARG A 3 35.71 21.78 35.87
C ARG A 3 34.39 21.03 36.05
N SER A 4 33.44 21.19 35.13
CA SER A 4 32.30 20.27 34.99
C SER A 4 32.23 19.82 33.53
N THR A 5 32.70 18.60 33.31
CA THR A 5 32.65 17.87 32.05
C THR A 5 31.35 17.09 31.98
N ILE A 6 30.44 17.45 31.07
CA ILE A 6 29.28 16.60 30.75
C ILE A 6 29.60 15.85 29.44
N LEU A 7 30.10 14.62 29.61
CA LEU A 7 30.21 13.63 28.54
C LEU A 7 28.80 13.15 28.18
N HIS A 8 28.26 13.59 27.04
CA HIS A 8 27.08 12.95 26.45
C HIS A 8 27.52 11.69 25.72
N SER A 9 27.32 10.55 26.36
CA SER A 9 27.48 9.24 25.76
C SER A 9 26.44 9.02 24.67
N PHE A 10 26.90 8.67 23.48
CA PHE A 10 26.06 8.16 22.39
C PHE A 10 25.46 6.81 22.80
N TYR A 11 24.26 6.81 23.36
CA TYR A 11 23.47 5.60 23.48
C TYR A 11 22.90 5.24 22.11
N SER A 12 23.41 4.13 21.55
CA SER A 12 22.77 3.40 20.46
C SER A 12 21.45 2.83 20.97
N ALA A 13 20.33 3.47 20.64
CA ALA A 13 19.00 2.91 20.90
C ALA A 13 18.73 1.72 19.95
N PHE A 14 19.30 0.56 20.26
CA PHE A 14 18.76 -0.71 19.77
C PHE A 14 17.42 -0.93 20.49
N ARG A 15 16.32 -0.63 19.79
CA ARG A 15 14.97 -0.96 20.24
C ARG A 15 14.71 -2.43 19.87
N PRO A 16 14.58 -3.36 20.83
CA PRO A 16 14.17 -4.72 20.48
C PRO A 16 12.75 -4.70 19.90
N LEU A 17 12.54 -5.42 18.79
CA LEU A 17 11.21 -5.65 18.24
C LEU A 17 10.37 -6.35 19.30
N SER A 18 9.23 -5.75 19.61
CA SER A 18 8.14 -6.38 20.36
C SER A 18 7.69 -7.63 19.61
N THR A 19 7.86 -8.79 20.24
CA THR A 19 7.28 -10.07 19.84
C THR A 19 5.77 -9.96 19.97
N ARG A 20 5.11 -9.78 18.84
CA ARG A 20 3.65 -9.88 18.72
C ARG A 20 3.27 -11.36 18.87
N THR A 21 2.75 -11.73 20.04
CA THR A 21 2.09 -13.01 20.29
C THR A 21 0.80 -13.05 19.45
N LEU A 22 0.72 -13.99 18.51
CA LEU A 22 -0.52 -14.32 17.81
C LEU A 22 -1.31 -15.30 18.69
N PRO A 23 -2.62 -15.11 18.88
CA PRO A 23 -3.44 -16.09 19.60
C PRO A 23 -3.56 -17.38 18.80
N ALA A 24 -3.28 -18.51 19.45
CA ALA A 24 -3.50 -19.84 18.94
C ALA A 24 -5.01 -20.16 18.91
N ASN A 25 -5.70 -19.75 17.85
CA ASN A 25 -7.03 -20.24 17.56
C ASN A 25 -6.93 -21.66 16.98
N CYS A 26 -7.19 -22.59 17.88
CA CYS A 26 -7.41 -24.01 17.69
C CYS A 26 -8.50 -24.30 16.65
N LEU A 27 -8.08 -24.66 15.44
CA LEU A 27 -8.91 -25.41 14.49
C LEU A 27 -9.04 -26.86 14.98
N ARG A 28 -10.08 -27.12 15.77
CA ARG A 28 -10.59 -28.47 16.02
C ARG A 28 -11.17 -29.00 14.70
N LYS A 29 -10.47 -29.91 14.02
CA LYS A 29 -11.09 -30.84 13.07
C LYS A 29 -11.15 -32.20 13.72
N SER A 30 -12.36 -32.64 14.04
CA SER A 30 -12.67 -34.01 14.44
C SER A 30 -12.39 -34.93 13.24
N PHE A 31 -11.43 -35.84 13.39
CA PHE A 31 -11.30 -36.98 12.51
C PHE A 31 -11.74 -38.22 13.28
N SER A 32 -12.86 -38.80 12.85
CA SER A 32 -13.36 -40.09 13.31
C SER A 32 -12.42 -41.21 12.85
N PRO A 33 -12.13 -42.23 13.69
CA PRO A 33 -11.29 -43.35 13.27
C PRO A 33 -12.08 -44.29 12.35
N ILE A 34 -11.65 -44.42 11.10
CA ILE A 34 -12.07 -45.49 10.20
C ILE A 34 -11.27 -46.75 10.56
N THR A 35 -11.99 -47.77 11.01
CA THR A 35 -11.49 -49.14 11.17
C THR A 35 -11.24 -49.74 9.78
N GLN A 36 -9.98 -50.08 9.48
CA GLN A 36 -9.64 -50.85 8.28
C GLN A 36 -9.33 -52.30 8.65
N SER A 37 -10.05 -53.19 7.98
CA SER A 37 -10.00 -54.64 8.00
C SER A 37 -8.61 -55.17 7.59
N LEU A 38 -8.17 -56.21 8.31
CA LEU A 38 -6.98 -57.01 8.03
C LEU A 38 -7.09 -57.69 6.65
N ARG A 39 -6.17 -57.38 5.74
CA ARG A 39 -5.94 -58.16 4.51
C ARG A 39 -4.46 -58.52 4.38
N ALA A 40 -4.23 -59.78 4.02
CA ALA A 40 -2.96 -60.50 4.04
C ALA A 40 -1.80 -59.80 3.30
N PRO A 41 -0.54 -60.07 3.71
CA PRO A 41 0.64 -59.50 3.06
C PRO A 41 0.88 -60.15 1.70
N ASN A 42 0.64 -59.41 0.62
CA ASN A 42 1.19 -59.72 -0.69
C ASN A 42 2.70 -59.44 -0.66
N ALA A 43 3.49 -60.51 -0.64
CA ALA A 43 4.94 -60.46 -0.81
C ALA A 43 5.28 -60.02 -2.26
N ALA A 44 5.34 -58.71 -2.49
CA ALA A 44 6.07 -58.16 -3.63
C ALA A 44 7.52 -57.92 -3.18
N PRO A 45 8.54 -58.40 -3.92
CA PRO A 45 9.93 -58.24 -3.53
C PRO A 45 10.31 -56.75 -3.45
N PHE A 46 10.60 -56.30 -2.23
CA PHE A 46 11.27 -55.04 -1.95
C PHE A 46 12.66 -55.06 -2.60
N SER A 47 12.76 -54.53 -3.82
CA SER A 47 14.03 -54.28 -4.48
C SER A 47 14.42 -52.82 -4.28
N SER A 48 15.29 -52.56 -3.32
CA SER A 48 15.88 -51.25 -2.99
C SER A 48 17.02 -50.85 -3.93
N SER A 49 16.97 -51.26 -5.19
CA SER A 49 17.94 -50.84 -6.21
C SER A 49 17.24 -49.92 -7.20
N SER A 50 17.60 -48.63 -7.18
CA SER A 50 17.17 -47.68 -8.20
C SER A 50 17.48 -48.26 -9.58
N ARG A 51 16.47 -48.49 -10.42
CA ARG A 51 16.71 -48.74 -11.85
C ARG A 51 17.43 -47.51 -12.37
N LEU A 52 18.75 -47.63 -12.53
CA LEU A 52 19.58 -46.64 -13.20
C LEU A 52 18.87 -46.35 -14.52
N LEU A 53 18.25 -45.16 -14.63
CA LEU A 53 17.71 -44.68 -15.88
C LEU A 53 18.85 -44.80 -16.87
N ALA A 54 18.70 -45.72 -17.83
CA ALA A 54 19.67 -45.96 -18.86
C ALA A 54 20.13 -44.61 -19.39
N ARG A 55 21.44 -44.38 -19.38
CA ARG A 55 22.09 -43.22 -20.00
C ARG A 55 21.76 -43.25 -21.50
N LYS A 56 20.56 -42.79 -21.87
CA LYS A 56 20.24 -42.45 -23.24
C LYS A 56 21.08 -41.21 -23.55
N GLY A 57 21.93 -41.36 -24.56
CA GLY A 57 23.02 -40.46 -24.88
C GLY A 57 22.64 -38.98 -24.96
N LYS A 58 23.68 -38.13 -24.99
CA LYS A 58 23.67 -36.69 -25.32
C LYS A 58 22.36 -36.25 -26.01
N GLY A 59 21.38 -35.79 -25.23
CA GLY A 59 20.08 -35.32 -25.74
C GLY A 59 18.81 -35.86 -25.03
N GLY A 60 18.93 -36.83 -24.10
CA GLY A 60 17.76 -37.50 -23.49
C GLY A 60 17.25 -36.97 -22.14
N GLY A 61 17.81 -35.89 -21.58
CA GLY A 61 17.22 -35.24 -20.41
C GLY A 61 15.97 -34.47 -20.84
N GLN A 62 14.84 -34.57 -20.11
CA GLN A 62 13.70 -33.70 -20.40
C GLN A 62 14.18 -32.25 -20.45
N LYS A 63 14.00 -31.60 -21.61
CA LYS A 63 14.34 -30.18 -21.77
C LYS A 63 13.63 -29.44 -20.64
N LYS A 64 14.41 -28.85 -19.73
CA LYS A 64 13.84 -28.02 -18.66
C LYS A 64 13.03 -26.93 -19.35
N ASP A 65 11.74 -26.84 -19.06
CA ASP A 65 10.86 -25.84 -19.66
C ASP A 65 11.50 -24.45 -19.44
N ASN A 66 11.68 -23.70 -20.52
CA ASN A 66 12.33 -22.39 -20.48
C ASN A 66 11.58 -21.43 -19.56
N ARG A 67 10.24 -21.57 -19.48
CA ARG A 67 9.40 -20.81 -18.55
C ARG A 67 9.78 -21.12 -17.11
N ILE A 68 9.96 -22.41 -16.79
CA ILE A 68 10.37 -22.85 -15.45
C ILE A 68 11.79 -22.37 -15.13
N THR A 69 12.70 -22.34 -16.10
CA THR A 69 14.06 -21.81 -15.89
C THR A 69 14.06 -20.29 -15.70
N GLN A 70 13.25 -19.54 -16.44
CA GLN A 70 13.09 -18.09 -16.26
C GLN A 70 12.45 -17.77 -14.91
N ILE A 71 11.41 -18.50 -14.52
CA ILE A 71 10.78 -18.36 -13.19
C ILE A 71 11.82 -18.62 -12.09
N ARG A 72 12.56 -19.73 -12.19
CA ARG A 72 13.63 -20.03 -11.21
C ARG A 72 14.71 -18.96 -11.21
N TYR A 73 15.10 -18.46 -12.39
CA TYR A 73 16.08 -17.40 -12.51
C TYR A 73 15.63 -16.13 -11.79
N HIS A 74 14.41 -15.65 -12.00
CA HIS A 74 13.91 -14.42 -11.38
C HIS A 74 13.59 -14.58 -9.88
N LEU A 75 13.22 -15.77 -9.43
CA LEU A 75 12.91 -16.02 -8.01
C LEU A 75 14.16 -16.22 -7.14
N THR A 76 15.18 -16.91 -7.65
CA THR A 76 16.36 -17.30 -6.84
C THR A 76 17.67 -16.82 -7.47
N HIS A 77 17.67 -15.62 -8.02
CA HIS A 77 18.85 -15.10 -8.70
C HIS A 77 20.00 -14.79 -7.74
N GLN A 78 21.16 -15.38 -8.00
CA GLN A 78 22.39 -15.17 -7.23
C GLN A 78 23.04 -13.80 -7.47
N LYS A 79 22.60 -13.00 -8.46
CA LYS A 79 23.12 -11.63 -8.67
C LYS A 79 22.42 -10.56 -7.81
N THR A 80 21.67 -10.95 -6.79
CA THR A 80 21.24 -9.97 -5.78
C THR A 80 22.51 -9.44 -5.08
N PRO A 81 22.78 -8.13 -5.15
CA PRO A 81 23.99 -7.60 -4.55
C PRO A 81 23.94 -7.79 -3.04
N ARG A 82 25.12 -7.96 -2.43
CA ARG A 82 25.22 -8.02 -0.97
C ARG A 82 24.73 -6.70 -0.36
N PRO A 83 24.21 -6.71 0.88
CA PRO A 83 23.81 -5.50 1.56
C PRO A 83 24.93 -4.45 1.59
N LEU A 84 24.55 -3.19 1.37
CA LEU A 84 25.48 -2.08 1.26
C LEU A 84 26.14 -1.78 2.61
N ARG A 85 27.47 -1.73 2.64
CA ARG A 85 28.25 -1.40 3.84
C ARG A 85 28.76 0.02 3.74
N PHE A 86 28.37 0.86 4.69
CA PHE A 86 28.81 2.25 4.77
C PHE A 86 29.95 2.44 5.77
N SER A 87 30.89 3.33 5.44
CA SER A 87 31.80 3.91 6.44
C SER A 87 31.02 4.83 7.39
N ARG A 88 31.59 5.11 8.57
CA ARG A 88 30.93 5.91 9.62
C ARG A 88 30.40 7.26 9.10
N LEU A 89 31.23 8.04 8.41
CA LEU A 89 30.81 9.35 7.88
C LEU A 89 29.70 9.23 6.81
N ARG A 90 29.77 8.21 5.95
CA ARG A 90 28.73 7.95 4.93
C ARG A 90 27.41 7.54 5.56
N ALA A 91 27.46 6.69 6.58
CA ALA A 91 26.28 6.27 7.35
C ALA A 91 25.61 7.47 8.03
N LEU A 92 26.38 8.37 8.64
CA LEU A 92 25.86 9.59 9.26
C LEU A 92 25.21 10.53 8.25
N ARG A 93 25.86 10.79 7.10
CA ARG A 93 25.27 11.62 6.03
C ARG A 93 23.95 11.04 5.55
N HIS A 94 23.91 9.74 5.28
CA HIS A 94 22.70 9.05 4.85
C HIS A 94 21.59 9.16 5.89
N TRP A 95 21.91 8.98 7.18
CA TRP A 95 20.96 9.11 8.27
C TRP A 95 20.38 10.52 8.35
N THR A 96 21.22 11.56 8.25
CA THR A 96 20.77 12.95 8.27
C THR A 96 19.84 13.27 7.10
N ILE A 97 20.20 12.87 5.88
CA ILE A 97 19.36 13.07 4.68
C ILE A 97 18.02 12.35 4.84
N HIS A 98 18.06 11.09 5.29
CA HIS A 98 16.85 10.31 5.51
C HIS A 98 15.93 10.96 6.56
N ARG A 99 16.50 11.48 7.66
CA ARG A 99 15.71 12.15 8.69
C ARG A 99 15.13 13.47 8.19
N ALA A 100 15.90 14.25 7.44
CA ALA A 100 15.41 15.48 6.80
C ALA A 100 14.25 15.18 5.84
N TRP A 101 14.35 14.11 5.04
CA TRP A 101 13.28 13.66 4.15
C TRP A 101 12.01 13.26 4.91
N GLN A 102 12.14 12.50 6.02
CA GLN A 102 10.99 12.16 6.86
C GLN A 102 10.30 13.40 7.44
N LEU A 103 11.07 14.38 7.89
CA LEU A 103 10.55 15.65 8.41
C LEU A 103 9.85 16.44 7.32
N PHE A 104 10.43 16.53 6.13
CA PHE A 104 9.82 17.17 4.97
C PHE A 104 8.48 16.53 4.60
N ARG A 105 8.42 15.20 4.50
CA ARG A 105 7.17 14.46 4.22
C ARG A 105 6.13 14.64 5.33
N ALA A 106 6.55 14.76 6.58
CA ALA A 106 5.62 15.06 7.67
C ALA A 106 5.00 16.46 7.48
N LYS A 107 5.83 17.46 7.17
CA LYS A 107 5.37 18.82 6.88
C LYS A 107 4.43 18.90 5.67
N GLN A 108 4.73 18.18 4.59
CA GLN A 108 3.84 18.11 3.42
C GLN A 108 2.47 17.54 3.80
N ARG A 109 2.42 16.39 4.48
CA ARG A 109 1.15 15.79 4.91
C ARG A 109 0.35 16.70 5.83
N THR A 110 1.01 17.40 6.76
CA THR A 110 0.31 18.37 7.62
C THR A 110 -0.25 19.53 6.83
N ALA A 111 0.47 20.02 5.81
CA ALA A 111 -0.01 21.11 4.96
C ALA A 111 -1.21 20.66 4.10
N GLU A 112 -1.13 19.47 3.50
CA GLU A 112 -2.24 18.85 2.76
C GLU A 112 -3.48 18.69 3.64
N GLN A 113 -3.32 18.19 4.87
CA GLN A 113 -4.43 18.02 5.80
C GLN A 113 -5.06 19.37 6.19
N LEU A 114 -4.25 20.39 6.49
CA LEU A 114 -4.77 21.73 6.81
C LEU A 114 -5.51 22.35 5.62
N GLU A 115 -5.05 22.13 4.39
CA GLU A 115 -5.73 22.61 3.20
C GLU A 115 -7.07 21.89 2.97
N LEU A 116 -7.12 20.57 3.19
CA LEU A 116 -8.37 19.81 3.16
C LEU A 116 -9.36 20.26 4.25
N GLU A 117 -8.87 20.52 5.47
CA GLU A 117 -9.67 21.07 6.56
C GLU A 117 -10.21 22.47 6.21
N ARG A 118 -9.39 23.32 5.60
CA ARG A 118 -9.79 24.65 5.12
C ARG A 118 -10.90 24.56 4.08
N GLN A 119 -10.74 23.70 3.07
CA GLN A 119 -11.75 23.48 2.03
C GLN A 119 -13.05 22.95 2.63
N TYR A 120 -12.97 21.98 3.54
CA TYR A 120 -14.13 21.43 4.23
C TYR A 120 -14.89 22.50 5.05
N ASN A 121 -14.15 23.31 5.83
CA ASN A 121 -14.76 24.37 6.64
C ASN A 121 -15.43 25.43 5.75
N SER A 122 -14.78 25.83 4.65
CA SER A 122 -15.37 26.75 3.68
C SER A 122 -16.64 26.20 3.04
N MET A 123 -16.64 24.92 2.64
CA MET A 123 -17.83 24.24 2.12
C MET A 123 -18.95 24.17 3.16
N ARG A 124 -18.60 23.86 4.42
CA ARG A 124 -19.56 23.80 5.53
C ARG A 124 -20.21 25.15 5.77
N GLU A 125 -19.42 26.22 5.87
CA GLU A 125 -19.93 27.59 6.04
C GLU A 125 -20.87 28.00 4.91
N ALA A 126 -20.51 27.70 3.65
CA ALA A 126 -21.37 27.96 2.51
C ALA A 126 -22.68 27.17 2.57
N CYS A 127 -22.64 25.92 3.02
CA CYS A 127 -23.84 25.10 3.19
C CYS A 127 -24.75 25.61 4.32
N GLU A 128 -24.19 26.06 5.44
CA GLU A 128 -24.96 26.70 6.52
C GLU A 128 -25.60 28.01 6.04
N ALA A 129 -24.89 28.80 5.23
CA ALA A 129 -25.48 29.99 4.60
C ALA A 129 -26.66 29.62 3.69
N LEU A 130 -26.52 28.61 2.83
CA LEU A 130 -27.62 28.11 1.97
C LEU A 130 -28.81 27.57 2.77
N ARG A 131 -28.59 27.07 3.98
CA ARG A 131 -29.64 26.56 4.86
C ARG A 131 -30.50 27.69 5.43
N LEU A 132 -29.92 28.86 5.68
CA LEU A 132 -30.60 30.04 6.20
C LEU A 132 -31.16 30.96 5.09
N MET A 133 -30.79 30.71 3.84
CA MET A 133 -31.28 31.48 2.70
C MET A 133 -32.74 31.13 2.35
N ASP A 134 -33.51 32.18 2.09
CA ASP A 134 -34.88 32.13 1.55
C ASP A 134 -34.89 32.23 0.02
N GLU A 135 -36.02 32.01 -0.64
CA GLU A 135 -36.13 31.99 -2.12
C GLU A 135 -35.72 33.30 -2.80
N ARG A 136 -35.76 34.42 -2.08
CA ARG A 136 -35.32 35.74 -2.55
C ARG A 136 -33.83 36.01 -2.35
N GLY A 137 -33.07 35.03 -1.86
CA GLY A 137 -31.63 35.16 -1.58
C GLY A 137 -31.29 35.96 -0.31
N MET A 138 -32.29 36.27 0.52
CA MET A 138 -32.12 36.95 1.80
C MET A 138 -32.01 35.93 2.94
N SER A 139 -31.34 36.30 4.05
CA SER A 139 -31.32 35.47 5.25
C SER A 139 -32.71 35.47 5.89
N GLY A 140 -33.44 34.36 5.75
CA GLY A 140 -34.73 34.15 6.38
C GLY A 140 -34.57 33.68 7.82
N GLN A 141 -35.60 33.88 8.63
CA GLN A 141 -35.69 33.25 9.95
C GLN A 141 -35.85 31.73 9.79
N GLU A 142 -35.11 30.93 10.56
CA GLU A 142 -35.22 29.47 10.53
C GLU A 142 -36.67 29.02 10.74
N GLY A 143 -37.21 28.24 9.80
CA GLY A 143 -38.53 27.60 9.93
C GLY A 143 -39.59 27.97 8.88
N GLY A 144 -39.29 28.89 7.96
CA GLY A 144 -40.13 29.11 6.77
C GLY A 144 -40.11 27.89 5.84
N ARG A 145 -41.26 27.50 5.26
CA ARG A 145 -41.35 26.36 4.30
C ARG A 145 -40.41 26.51 3.09
N GLU A 146 -40.10 27.75 2.73
CA GLU A 146 -39.27 28.15 1.58
C GLU A 146 -37.76 28.24 1.92
N VAL A 147 -37.41 28.35 3.20
CA VAL A 147 -36.02 28.43 3.67
C VAL A 147 -35.31 27.09 3.50
N GLY A 148 -34.06 27.11 3.02
CA GLY A 148 -33.22 25.93 2.88
C GLY A 148 -33.63 24.97 1.75
N ARG A 149 -34.44 25.43 0.78
CA ARG A 149 -34.75 24.65 -0.45
C ARG A 149 -33.48 24.32 -1.25
N LEU A 150 -32.61 25.32 -1.48
CA LEU A 150 -31.34 25.13 -2.20
C LEU A 150 -30.39 24.18 -1.47
N TYR A 151 -30.33 24.26 -0.15
CA TYR A 151 -29.54 23.34 0.67
C TYR A 151 -30.00 21.87 0.49
N ARG A 152 -31.31 21.61 0.51
CA ARG A 152 -31.86 20.26 0.27
C ARG A 152 -31.46 19.70 -1.10
N ILE A 153 -31.57 20.51 -2.15
CA ILE A 153 -31.19 20.14 -3.52
C ILE A 153 -29.68 19.87 -3.59
N ALA A 154 -28.84 20.74 -3.02
CA ALA A 154 -27.39 20.58 -3.02
C ALA A 154 -26.93 19.32 -2.26
N MET A 155 -27.68 18.86 -1.26
CA MET A 155 -27.40 17.64 -0.52
C MET A 155 -27.87 16.35 -1.23
N GLU A 156 -28.59 16.45 -2.35
CA GLU A 156 -28.97 15.29 -3.14
C GLU A 156 -27.74 14.60 -3.72
N LYS A 157 -27.62 13.29 -3.52
CA LYS A 157 -26.48 12.50 -3.99
C LYS A 157 -26.70 11.85 -5.36
N LYS A 158 -27.55 12.44 -6.19
CA LYS A 158 -27.92 11.89 -7.50
C LYS A 158 -26.72 11.97 -8.45
N GLY A 159 -26.35 10.84 -9.05
CA GLY A 159 -25.24 10.75 -10.03
C GLY A 159 -23.83 10.87 -9.45
N ILE A 160 -23.65 10.95 -8.13
CA ILE A 160 -22.31 11.01 -7.50
C ILE A 160 -21.50 9.74 -7.78
N TRP A 161 -22.18 8.60 -7.96
CA TRP A 161 -21.56 7.31 -8.21
C TRP A 161 -21.31 7.03 -9.70
N ASP A 162 -21.69 7.95 -10.61
CA ASP A 162 -21.59 7.77 -12.07
C ASP A 162 -20.16 8.03 -12.61
N ASN A 163 -19.17 8.00 -11.72
CA ASN A 163 -17.74 8.28 -11.97
C ASN A 163 -17.46 9.73 -12.41
N VAL A 164 -16.18 10.11 -12.30
CA VAL A 164 -15.69 11.39 -12.83
C VAL A 164 -15.40 11.22 -14.32
N PRO A 165 -15.75 12.20 -15.20
CA PRO A 165 -15.45 12.10 -16.62
C PRO A 165 -13.95 11.88 -16.87
N ILE A 166 -13.63 10.95 -17.77
CA ILE A 166 -12.28 10.45 -17.98
C ILE A 166 -11.31 11.54 -18.47
N GLU A 167 -11.83 12.57 -19.12
CA GLU A 167 -11.08 13.71 -19.63
C GLU A 167 -10.44 14.54 -18.50
N TYR A 168 -11.05 14.58 -17.31
CA TYR A 168 -10.53 15.29 -16.15
C TYR A 168 -9.56 14.45 -15.30
N ALA A 169 -9.55 13.13 -15.46
CA ALA A 169 -8.67 12.23 -14.71
C ALA A 169 -7.23 12.17 -15.27
N ARG A 170 -6.83 13.15 -16.10
CA ARG A 170 -5.48 13.21 -16.68
C ARG A 170 -4.44 13.48 -15.60
N ILE A 171 -3.42 12.63 -15.55
CA ILE A 171 -2.30 12.74 -14.60
C ILE A 171 -1.34 13.83 -15.07
N GLN A 172 -0.68 14.50 -14.12
CA GLN A 172 0.38 15.46 -14.42
C GLN A 172 1.58 14.77 -15.09
N MET A 173 2.13 15.39 -16.12
CA MET A 173 3.27 14.89 -16.90
C MET A 173 4.49 15.80 -16.71
N ASP A 174 5.69 15.25 -16.84
CA ASP A 174 6.94 16.00 -16.68
C ASP A 174 7.13 17.09 -17.77
N TYR A 175 6.62 16.84 -18.98
CA TYR A 175 6.66 17.78 -20.11
C TYR A 175 5.26 17.93 -20.72
N PRO A 176 4.87 19.15 -21.15
CA PRO A 176 3.59 19.36 -21.80
C PRO A 176 3.56 18.71 -23.19
N SER A 177 2.37 18.36 -23.66
CA SER A 177 2.15 17.94 -25.05
C SER A 177 2.39 19.10 -26.03
N ARG A 178 2.64 18.77 -27.30
CA ARG A 178 2.82 19.76 -28.38
C ARG A 178 1.64 20.73 -28.47
N GLU A 179 0.43 20.19 -28.32
CA GLU A 179 -0.82 20.94 -28.15
C GLU A 179 -1.24 20.77 -26.70
N GLY A 180 -0.85 21.72 -25.83
CA GLY A 180 -1.04 21.63 -24.38
C GLY A 180 -2.50 21.79 -23.93
N TRP A 181 -3.29 22.52 -24.70
CA TRP A 181 -4.71 22.74 -24.45
C TRP A 181 -5.49 22.81 -25.77
N ASN A 182 -6.66 22.17 -25.82
CA ASN A 182 -7.52 22.23 -27.01
C ASN A 182 -8.41 23.48 -26.94
N HIS A 183 -8.03 24.54 -27.63
CA HIS A 183 -8.82 25.77 -27.76
C HIS A 183 -10.01 25.64 -28.73
N GLU A 184 -10.02 24.61 -29.58
CA GLU A 184 -11.04 24.37 -30.60
C GLU A 184 -12.17 23.45 -30.12
N TRP A 185 -12.22 23.13 -28.83
CA TRP A 185 -13.25 22.26 -28.27
C TRP A 185 -14.65 22.86 -28.47
N THR A 186 -15.57 22.09 -29.05
CA THR A 186 -16.99 22.44 -29.26
C THR A 186 -17.90 21.41 -28.60
N ARG A 187 -19.07 21.87 -28.12
CA ARG A 187 -20.07 21.05 -27.39
C ARG A 187 -20.89 20.17 -28.32
#